data_AF-A0A923DC64-F1
#
_entry.id   AF-A0A923DC64-F1
#
_cell.length_a   1.000
_cell.length_b   1.000
_cell.length_c   1.000
_cell.angle_alpha   90.00
_cell.angle_beta   90.00
_cell.angle_gamma   90.00
#
_symmetry.space_group_name_H-M   'P 1'
#
loop_
_entity.id
_entity.type
_entity.pdbx_description
1 polymer ?
#
loop_
_entity_poly.entity_id
_entity_poly.type
_entity_poly.pdbx_seq_one_letter_code
_entity_poly.pdbx_strand_id
1 'polypeptide(L)'
;MKTKTLLITLFSFLILNAFASPKVKTGIEVLRENGFEILQGKRVGLITNPTGVDSQLKSTVDILSEASGMKLVALYGPEHGVRGDVYAGDKIETTTDKQTGIPVYSLYGKTRKANAEMLKGVDVLVYDIQDIGCRSYTYISTMGLAMEAAAENNIEFVVLDRPNPVGGLKVEGNLAEDKFLSFVSQFKIPYIYGLTCGELAKLLNNENMLKKSCKLTVVPMKGWKRNMTFDQTGLPWVLTSPHVPQATSAYYYAASGILGEFSFMSIGVGYTLPFQLFAKDSIDASALSKRLNDLQLPGVLFRPIFLKPFYAVGQGKNYSGVQFYLTDYKKARLTEIQFYVMQEMASLYPGKKCFGSETEKRYDMFDKVCGSDQIRLLMSQNMKVDDMLTYWRKDEAAFQQLSKKYYLYK
;
A
#
# COMPACT_ATOMS: atom_id res chain seq x y z
N MET A 1 -39.49 -8.07 -67.73
CA MET A 1 -38.74 -8.68 -66.61
C MET A 1 -38.17 -7.57 -65.75
N LYS A 2 -38.58 -7.48 -64.48
CA LYS A 2 -38.22 -6.39 -63.55
C LYS A 2 -36.88 -6.70 -62.87
N THR A 3 -35.88 -5.86 -63.09
CA THR A 3 -34.61 -5.86 -62.35
C THR A 3 -34.80 -5.12 -61.03
N LYS A 4 -34.75 -5.84 -59.91
CA LYS A 4 -34.70 -5.25 -58.56
C LYS A 4 -33.23 -5.06 -58.18
N THR A 5 -32.79 -3.81 -58.13
CA THR A 5 -31.52 -3.42 -57.52
C THR A 5 -31.72 -3.42 -56.00
N LEU A 6 -31.09 -4.34 -55.29
CA LEU A 6 -31.10 -4.41 -53.83
C LEU A 6 -29.95 -3.52 -53.32
N LEU A 7 -30.26 -2.32 -52.81
CA LEU A 7 -29.30 -1.53 -52.03
C LEU A 7 -29.15 -2.19 -50.66
N ILE A 8 -27.96 -2.71 -50.36
CA ILE A 8 -27.57 -3.12 -49.01
C ILE A 8 -26.85 -1.92 -48.38
N THR A 9 -27.55 -1.20 -47.51
CA THR A 9 -26.95 -0.14 -46.70
C THR A 9 -26.24 -0.77 -45.51
N LEU A 10 -24.90 -0.82 -45.55
CA LEU A 10 -24.07 -1.31 -44.46
C LEU A 10 -24.00 -0.22 -43.38
N PHE A 11 -24.74 -0.37 -42.28
CA PHE A 11 -24.62 0.50 -41.11
C PHE A 11 -23.39 0.06 -40.30
N SER A 12 -22.25 0.72 -40.50
CA SER A 12 -21.06 0.59 -39.67
C SER A 12 -21.32 1.28 -38.32
N PHE A 13 -21.63 0.50 -37.28
CA PHE A 13 -21.60 0.97 -35.90
C PHE A 13 -20.13 1.24 -35.50
N LEU A 14 -19.69 2.49 -35.61
CA LEU A 14 -18.51 2.96 -34.90
C LEU A 14 -18.86 3.02 -33.40
N ILE A 15 -18.52 1.95 -32.67
CA ILE A 15 -18.44 2.01 -31.21
C ILE A 15 -17.19 2.82 -30.90
N LEU A 16 -17.35 4.13 -30.77
CA LEU A 16 -16.40 4.97 -30.06
C LEU A 16 -16.37 4.47 -28.62
N ASN A 17 -15.34 3.69 -28.27
CA ASN A 17 -14.96 3.49 -26.88
C ASN A 17 -14.54 4.85 -26.33
N ALA A 18 -15.51 5.61 -25.83
CA ALA A 18 -15.22 6.76 -24.99
C ALA A 18 -14.50 6.19 -23.76
N PHE A 19 -13.18 6.40 -23.68
CA PHE A 19 -12.45 6.19 -22.44
C PHE A 19 -13.17 7.02 -21.38
N ALA A 20 -13.80 6.34 -20.43
CA ALA A 20 -14.53 7.01 -19.36
C ALA A 20 -13.53 7.89 -18.62
N SER A 21 -13.77 9.21 -18.62
CA SER A 21 -12.92 10.14 -17.89
C SER A 21 -12.83 9.71 -16.42
N PRO A 22 -11.66 9.87 -15.78
CA PRO A 22 -11.49 9.53 -14.36
C PRO A 22 -12.56 10.27 -13.54
N LYS A 23 -13.19 9.55 -12.61
CA LYS A 23 -14.24 10.09 -11.73
C LYS A 23 -13.66 10.86 -10.56
N VAL A 24 -12.37 10.69 -10.29
CA VAL A 24 -11.63 11.29 -9.19
C VAL A 24 -10.53 12.18 -9.75
N LYS A 25 -10.43 13.40 -9.23
CA LYS A 25 -9.26 14.27 -9.42
C LYS A 25 -8.36 14.14 -8.21
N THR A 26 -7.12 13.72 -8.43
CA THR A 26 -6.10 13.54 -7.37
C THR A 26 -5.62 14.89 -6.84
N GLY A 27 -4.89 14.89 -5.72
CA GLY A 27 -4.33 16.12 -5.14
C GLY A 27 -3.48 16.92 -6.13
N ILE A 28 -2.72 16.28 -7.02
CA ILE A 28 -1.93 16.96 -8.06
C ILE A 28 -2.81 17.66 -9.10
N GLU A 29 -3.93 17.06 -9.50
CA GLU A 29 -4.86 17.71 -10.43
C GLU A 29 -5.56 18.89 -9.78
N VAL A 30 -5.98 18.75 -8.52
CA VAL A 30 -6.61 19.84 -7.76
C VAL A 30 -5.63 20.98 -7.52
N LEU A 31 -4.36 20.68 -7.21
CA LEU A 31 -3.31 21.69 -7.05
C LEU A 31 -3.09 22.47 -8.35
N ARG A 32 -3.02 21.77 -9.50
CA ARG A 32 -2.86 22.39 -10.82
C ARG A 32 -4.05 23.25 -11.20
N GLU A 33 -5.28 22.78 -10.94
CA GLU A 33 -6.51 23.56 -11.19
C GLU A 33 -6.54 24.87 -10.41
N ASN A 34 -5.97 24.88 -9.21
CA ASN A 34 -5.89 26.07 -8.37
C ASN A 34 -4.65 26.94 -8.68
N GLY A 35 -4.03 26.77 -9.85
CA GLY A 35 -2.87 27.57 -10.28
C GLY A 35 -1.65 27.40 -9.38
N PHE A 36 -1.55 26.28 -8.66
CA PHE A 36 -0.50 26.00 -7.68
C PHE A 36 -0.36 27.06 -6.57
N GLU A 37 -1.44 27.77 -6.24
CA GLU A 37 -1.45 28.95 -5.34
C GLU A 37 -0.62 28.77 -4.07
N ILE A 38 -0.78 27.63 -3.38
CA ILE A 38 -0.09 27.35 -2.10
C ILE A 38 1.43 27.17 -2.23
N LEU A 39 1.96 27.04 -3.44
CA LEU A 39 3.38 26.85 -3.73
C LEU A 39 4.04 28.10 -4.35
N GLN A 40 3.25 29.13 -4.68
CA GLN A 40 3.76 30.36 -5.29
C GLN A 40 4.81 31.04 -4.38
N GLY A 41 5.92 31.47 -4.99
CA GLY A 41 7.07 32.10 -4.33
C GLY A 41 7.96 31.14 -3.53
N LYS A 42 7.68 29.83 -3.49
CA LYS A 42 8.39 28.87 -2.63
C LYS A 42 9.42 28.04 -3.40
N ARG A 43 10.47 27.62 -2.69
CA ARG A 43 11.39 26.55 -3.11
C ARG A 43 10.82 25.21 -2.64
N VAL A 44 10.42 24.40 -3.61
CA VAL A 44 9.68 23.16 -3.38
C VAL A 44 10.64 21.98 -3.37
N GLY A 45 10.55 21.18 -2.32
CA GLY A 45 11.10 19.83 -2.29
C GLY A 45 9.98 18.81 -2.52
N LEU A 46 10.17 17.82 -3.40
CA LEU A 46 9.13 16.84 -3.74
C LEU A 46 9.52 15.44 -3.30
N ILE A 47 8.71 14.84 -2.43
CA ILE A 47 8.77 13.44 -2.03
C ILE A 47 7.83 12.67 -2.95
N THR A 48 8.40 11.89 -3.87
CA THR A 48 7.62 11.19 -4.90
C THR A 48 8.34 9.90 -5.34
N ASN A 49 7.63 9.09 -6.12
CA ASN A 49 8.13 7.94 -6.84
C ASN A 49 7.37 7.84 -8.20
N PRO A 50 7.48 6.76 -9.00
CA PRO A 50 6.76 6.64 -10.27
C PRO A 50 5.24 6.76 -10.18
N THR A 51 4.65 6.54 -9.01
CA THR A 51 3.19 6.65 -8.81
C THR A 51 2.69 8.08 -8.69
N GLY A 52 3.60 9.04 -8.44
CA GLY A 52 3.32 10.47 -8.40
C GLY A 52 3.08 11.02 -9.79
N VAL A 53 1.95 10.67 -10.39
CA VAL A 53 1.50 11.10 -11.72
C VAL A 53 0.07 11.63 -11.68
N ASP A 54 -0.29 12.45 -12.66
CA ASP A 54 -1.68 12.85 -12.91
C ASP A 54 -2.47 11.75 -13.66
N SER A 55 -3.74 12.03 -13.97
CA SER A 55 -4.61 11.08 -14.67
C SER A 55 -4.16 10.75 -16.10
N GLN A 56 -3.26 11.54 -16.68
CA GLN A 56 -2.65 11.34 -18.00
C GLN A 56 -1.25 10.73 -17.91
N LEU A 57 -0.88 10.20 -16.73
CA LEU A 57 0.43 9.59 -16.45
C LEU A 57 1.60 10.57 -16.55
N LYS A 58 1.36 11.88 -16.47
CA LYS A 58 2.45 12.87 -16.40
C LYS A 58 2.97 12.94 -14.96
N SER A 59 4.27 12.77 -14.79
CA SER A 59 4.93 12.82 -13.49
C SER A 59 4.75 14.18 -12.81
N THR A 60 4.50 14.16 -11.50
CA THR A 60 4.46 15.35 -10.64
C THR A 60 5.80 16.08 -10.63
N VAL A 61 6.92 15.38 -10.85
CA VAL A 61 8.23 16.00 -11.05
C VAL A 61 8.17 16.98 -12.23
N ASP A 62 7.67 16.50 -13.37
CA ASP A 62 7.64 17.28 -14.61
C ASP A 62 6.57 18.38 -14.52
N ILE A 63 5.40 18.09 -13.93
CA ILE A 63 4.34 19.09 -13.70
C ILE A 63 4.85 20.26 -12.85
N LEU A 64 5.53 19.99 -11.73
CA LEU A 64 6.05 21.04 -10.86
C LEU A 64 7.29 21.75 -11.43
N SER A 65 8.12 21.04 -12.21
CA SER A 65 9.28 21.65 -12.87
C SER A 65 8.89 22.62 -13.99
N GLU A 66 7.76 22.39 -14.67
CA GLU A 66 7.24 23.26 -15.73
C GLU A 66 6.37 24.41 -15.21
N ALA A 67 5.91 24.33 -13.95
CA ALA A 67 5.02 25.32 -13.37
C ALA A 67 5.74 26.66 -13.11
N SER A 68 5.06 27.77 -13.46
CA SER A 68 5.57 29.12 -13.21
C SER A 68 5.29 29.59 -11.78
N GLY A 69 6.18 30.45 -11.27
CA GLY A 69 5.99 31.17 -10.02
C GLY A 69 6.39 30.41 -8.75
N MET A 70 6.92 29.19 -8.89
CA MET A 70 7.65 28.47 -7.84
C MET A 70 8.99 27.95 -8.39
N LYS A 71 9.80 27.32 -7.54
CA LYS A 71 11.01 26.61 -8.00
C LYS A 71 11.10 25.23 -7.36
N LEU A 72 11.05 24.16 -8.16
CA LEU A 72 11.38 22.81 -7.71
C LEU A 72 12.90 22.72 -7.53
N VAL A 73 13.37 22.45 -6.31
CA VAL A 73 14.80 22.51 -5.95
C VAL A 73 15.39 21.18 -5.48
N ALA A 74 14.56 20.23 -5.06
CA ALA A 74 15.00 18.93 -4.56
C ALA A 74 13.95 17.84 -4.78
N LEU A 75 14.41 16.62 -5.03
CA LEU A 75 13.60 15.41 -5.11
C LEU A 75 14.01 14.44 -4.01
N TYR A 76 13.03 13.74 -3.43
CA TYR A 76 13.25 12.78 -2.35
C TYR A 76 12.57 11.46 -2.71
N GLY A 77 13.38 10.42 -2.96
CA GLY A 77 12.89 9.09 -3.30
C GLY A 77 12.71 8.22 -2.06
N PRO A 78 11.56 7.55 -1.86
CA PRO A 78 11.40 6.55 -0.82
C PRO A 78 12.08 5.23 -1.22
N GLU A 79 11.61 4.11 -0.68
CA GLU A 79 11.91 2.78 -1.20
C GLU A 79 11.63 2.69 -2.72
N HIS A 80 12.60 2.17 -3.48
CA HIS A 80 12.65 2.09 -4.96
C HIS A 80 12.98 3.38 -5.73
N GLY A 81 13.28 4.49 -5.03
CA GLY A 81 13.76 5.73 -5.66
C GLY A 81 12.68 6.56 -6.36
N VAL A 82 13.08 7.71 -6.93
CA VAL A 82 12.16 8.69 -7.54
C VAL A 82 11.63 8.23 -8.90
N ARG A 83 12.50 7.72 -9.77
CA ARG A 83 12.14 7.27 -11.12
C ARG A 83 11.93 5.75 -11.21
N GLY A 84 12.02 5.03 -10.09
CA GLY A 84 11.83 3.56 -10.04
C GLY A 84 13.00 2.77 -10.63
N ASP A 85 14.14 3.42 -10.84
CA ASP A 85 15.35 2.88 -11.48
C ASP A 85 16.34 2.29 -10.48
N VAL A 86 15.93 2.10 -9.22
CA VAL A 86 16.77 1.56 -8.15
C VAL A 86 16.13 0.33 -7.49
N TYR A 87 16.91 -0.72 -7.27
CA TYR A 87 16.44 -1.93 -6.60
C TYR A 87 16.22 -1.69 -5.09
N ALA A 88 15.30 -2.46 -4.49
CA ALA A 88 15.04 -2.39 -3.04
C ALA A 88 16.30 -2.81 -2.26
N GLY A 89 16.81 -1.92 -1.40
CA GLY A 89 17.99 -2.19 -0.58
C GLY A 89 19.31 -1.67 -1.15
N ASP A 90 19.33 -1.13 -2.37
CA ASP A 90 20.54 -0.51 -2.93
C ASP A 90 20.88 0.81 -2.22
N LYS A 91 22.18 1.08 -2.09
CA LYS A 91 22.69 2.36 -1.59
C LYS A 91 22.47 3.41 -2.66
N ILE A 92 21.54 4.32 -2.44
CA ILE A 92 21.40 5.52 -3.27
C ILE A 92 22.27 6.61 -2.65
N GLU A 93 23.38 6.94 -3.30
CA GLU A 93 24.08 8.21 -3.06
C GLU A 93 23.24 9.36 -3.64
N THR A 94 23.45 10.60 -3.18
CA THR A 94 22.79 11.76 -3.77
C THR A 94 23.06 11.78 -5.28
N THR A 95 22.01 11.75 -6.09
CA THR A 95 22.11 11.79 -7.56
C THR A 95 21.47 13.06 -8.10
N THR A 96 21.46 13.21 -9.42
CA THR A 96 20.77 14.30 -10.12
C THR A 96 19.79 13.68 -11.10
N ASP A 97 18.55 14.13 -11.12
CA ASP A 97 17.56 13.72 -12.10
C ASP A 97 18.01 14.21 -13.49
N LYS A 98 18.25 13.28 -14.42
CA LYS A 98 18.84 13.61 -15.73
C LYS A 98 17.98 14.52 -16.58
N GLN A 99 16.66 14.49 -16.39
CA GLN A 99 15.71 15.25 -17.19
C GLN A 99 15.57 16.70 -16.71
N THR A 100 15.52 16.90 -15.39
CA THR A 100 15.29 18.22 -14.80
C THR A 100 16.57 18.89 -14.26
N GLY A 101 17.65 18.13 -14.05
CA GLY A 101 18.88 18.62 -13.41
C GLY A 101 18.76 18.82 -11.89
N ILE A 102 17.66 18.37 -11.28
CA ILE A 102 17.34 18.60 -9.86
C ILE A 102 18.02 17.53 -9.00
N PRO A 103 18.62 17.88 -7.84
CA PRO A 103 19.22 16.91 -6.93
C PRO A 103 18.18 15.93 -6.38
N VAL A 104 18.58 14.66 -6.26
CA VAL A 104 17.77 13.55 -5.77
C VAL A 104 18.39 12.98 -4.51
N TYR A 105 17.63 12.95 -3.43
CA TYR A 105 18.00 12.37 -2.13
C TYR A 105 17.23 11.08 -1.87
N SER A 106 17.87 10.12 -1.22
CA SER A 106 17.21 8.89 -0.78
C SER A 106 16.71 9.00 0.65
N LEU A 107 15.44 8.62 0.85
CA LEU A 107 14.78 8.47 2.13
C LEU A 107 14.62 6.99 2.50
N TYR A 108 15.60 6.16 2.15
CA TYR A 108 15.63 4.73 2.47
C TYR A 108 16.97 4.27 3.06
N GLY A 109 17.00 3.04 3.59
CA GLY A 109 18.22 2.44 4.15
C GLY A 109 18.69 3.15 5.42
N LYS A 110 19.90 3.72 5.38
CA LYS A 110 20.50 4.45 6.52
C LYS A 110 19.84 5.81 6.78
N THR A 111 19.25 6.41 5.75
CA THR A 111 18.66 7.75 5.85
C THR A 111 17.18 7.65 5.52
N ARG A 112 16.33 7.36 6.51
CA ARG A 112 14.87 7.26 6.34
C ARG A 112 14.12 8.56 6.65
N LYS A 113 14.82 9.52 7.23
CA LYS A 113 14.34 10.85 7.59
C LYS A 113 15.29 11.87 6.97
N ALA A 114 14.75 12.86 6.26
CA ALA A 114 15.55 13.93 5.68
C ALA A 114 16.29 14.69 6.80
N ASN A 115 17.59 14.91 6.63
CA ASN A 115 18.38 15.71 7.56
C ASN A 115 18.38 17.20 7.15
N ALA A 116 18.89 18.07 8.03
CA ALA A 116 18.89 19.52 7.80
C ALA A 116 19.62 19.92 6.50
N GLU A 117 20.73 19.25 6.15
CA GLU A 117 21.46 19.54 4.91
C GLU A 117 20.65 19.19 3.66
N MET A 118 19.94 18.06 3.68
CA MET A 118 19.03 17.66 2.59
C MET A 118 17.86 18.62 2.42
N LEU A 119 17.49 19.36 3.46
CA LEU A 119 16.39 20.31 3.47
C LEU A 119 16.85 21.76 3.25
N LYS A 120 18.16 21.98 3.10
CA LYS A 120 18.72 23.31 2.93
C LYS A 120 18.19 23.97 1.67
N GLY A 121 17.53 25.11 1.87
CA GLY A 121 16.95 25.88 0.77
C GLY A 121 15.63 25.34 0.25
N VAL A 122 14.94 24.48 1.01
CA VAL A 122 13.55 24.09 0.79
C VAL A 122 12.65 24.89 1.74
N ASP A 123 11.59 25.50 1.21
CA ASP A 123 10.58 26.23 1.98
C ASP A 123 9.35 25.37 2.27
N VAL A 124 9.04 24.43 1.37
CA VAL A 124 7.91 23.51 1.48
C VAL A 124 8.28 22.13 0.93
N LEU A 125 7.94 21.08 1.69
CA LEU A 125 7.97 19.70 1.23
C LEU A 125 6.58 19.29 0.74
N VAL A 126 6.51 18.79 -0.49
CA VAL A 126 5.31 18.23 -1.11
C VAL A 126 5.44 16.71 -1.13
N TYR A 127 4.41 15.99 -0.67
CA TYR A 127 4.32 14.54 -0.73
C TYR A 127 3.26 14.13 -1.76
N ASP A 128 3.65 13.31 -2.73
CA ASP A 128 2.74 12.78 -3.75
C ASP A 128 3.12 11.33 -4.12
N ILE A 129 2.64 10.37 -3.33
CA ILE A 129 2.89 8.93 -3.53
C ILE A 129 1.58 8.16 -3.32
N GLN A 130 1.30 7.20 -4.21
CA GLN A 130 0.24 6.23 -4.04
C GLN A 130 0.70 5.13 -3.06
N ASP A 131 0.05 5.05 -1.90
CA ASP A 131 0.21 3.93 -0.96
C ASP A 131 -0.87 2.85 -1.18
N ILE A 132 -0.90 1.82 -0.32
CA ILE A 132 -1.82 0.68 -0.44
C ILE A 132 -2.80 0.50 0.74
N GLY A 133 -2.84 1.44 1.67
CA GLY A 133 -3.73 1.41 2.84
C GLY A 133 -3.38 0.36 3.91
N CYS A 134 -2.14 -0.14 3.91
CA CYS A 134 -1.62 -1.10 4.88
C CYS A 134 -0.42 -0.50 5.66
N ARG A 135 -0.40 -0.69 6.97
CA ARG A 135 0.58 -0.08 7.90
C ARG A 135 2.03 -0.46 7.60
N SER A 136 2.26 -1.68 7.14
CA SER A 136 3.60 -2.17 6.81
C SER A 136 4.13 -1.69 5.46
N TYR A 137 3.31 -0.97 4.69
CA TYR A 137 3.76 -0.36 3.44
C TYR A 137 4.42 0.99 3.72
N THR A 138 5.74 1.03 3.57
CA THR A 138 6.63 2.01 4.22
C THR A 138 6.50 3.47 3.72
N TYR A 139 5.74 3.73 2.66
CA TYR A 139 5.55 5.08 2.13
C TYR A 139 4.87 6.03 3.11
N ILE A 140 3.97 5.53 3.96
CA ILE A 140 3.37 6.35 5.03
C ILE A 140 4.37 6.60 6.17
N SER A 141 5.29 5.66 6.43
CA SER A 141 6.38 5.85 7.38
C SER A 141 7.33 6.94 6.89
N THR A 142 7.68 6.93 5.60
CA THR A 142 8.43 8.02 4.95
C THR A 142 7.68 9.35 5.08
N MET A 143 6.36 9.37 4.84
CA MET A 143 5.55 10.58 4.99
C MET A 143 5.65 11.18 6.39
N GLY A 144 5.37 10.39 7.44
CA GLY A 144 5.40 10.93 8.80
C GLY A 144 6.80 11.30 9.30
N LEU A 145 7.85 10.55 8.93
CA LEU A 145 9.23 10.95 9.23
C LEU A 145 9.62 12.26 8.52
N ALA A 146 9.16 12.46 7.28
CA ALA A 146 9.37 13.71 6.56
C ALA A 146 8.54 14.87 7.15
N MET A 147 7.32 14.62 7.64
CA MET A 147 6.55 15.60 8.39
C MET A 147 7.29 16.05 9.66
N GLU A 148 7.88 15.11 10.43
CA GLU A 148 8.71 15.47 11.59
C GLU A 148 9.93 16.28 11.18
N ALA A 149 10.64 15.89 10.10
CA ALA A 149 11.81 16.61 9.62
C ALA A 149 11.43 18.04 9.19
N ALA A 150 10.29 18.21 8.53
CA ALA A 150 9.77 19.52 8.16
C ALA A 150 9.45 20.36 9.41
N ALA A 151 8.78 19.78 10.41
CA ALA A 151 8.47 20.46 11.66
C ALA A 151 9.73 20.90 12.42
N GLU A 152 10.77 20.05 12.47
CA GLU A 152 12.05 20.33 13.12
C GLU A 152 12.81 21.48 12.44
N ASN A 153 12.66 21.63 11.12
CA ASN A 153 13.35 22.64 10.32
C ASN A 153 12.47 23.85 9.94
N ASN A 154 11.26 23.97 10.52
CA ASN A 154 10.27 25.02 10.23
C ASN A 154 9.84 25.12 8.75
N ILE A 155 9.84 23.99 8.06
CA ILE A 155 9.42 23.84 6.67
C ILE A 155 7.93 23.46 6.63
N GLU A 156 7.20 24.02 5.67
CA GLU A 156 5.80 23.64 5.45
C GLU A 156 5.70 22.23 4.83
N PHE A 157 4.63 21.52 5.12
CA PHE A 157 4.40 20.18 4.55
C PHE A 157 3.07 20.14 3.84
N VAL A 158 3.07 19.73 2.57
CA VAL A 158 1.90 19.64 1.70
C VAL A 158 1.70 18.18 1.29
N VAL A 159 0.52 17.61 1.53
CA VAL A 159 0.14 16.29 1.00
C VAL A 159 -0.79 16.48 -0.19
N LEU A 160 -0.40 15.96 -1.35
CA LEU A 160 -1.29 15.80 -2.50
C LEU A 160 -2.03 14.49 -2.32
N ASP A 161 -3.29 14.57 -1.89
CA ASP A 161 -3.98 13.39 -1.41
C ASP A 161 -4.31 12.41 -2.54
N ARG A 162 -4.32 11.10 -2.22
CA ARG A 162 -4.55 10.01 -3.16
C ARG A 162 -5.55 8.98 -2.63
N PRO A 163 -6.23 8.22 -3.50
CA PRO A 163 -7.17 7.19 -3.07
C PRO A 163 -6.49 6.14 -2.19
N ASN A 164 -7.14 5.73 -1.11
CA ASN A 164 -6.78 4.48 -0.45
C ASN A 164 -7.34 3.30 -1.29
N PRO A 165 -6.50 2.41 -1.86
CA PRO A 165 -6.99 1.36 -2.76
C PRO A 165 -7.82 0.30 -2.04
N VAL A 166 -7.59 0.05 -0.74
CA VAL A 166 -8.44 -0.80 0.14
C VAL A 166 -9.68 -0.07 0.67
N GLY A 167 -9.96 1.13 0.15
CA GLY A 167 -11.09 1.95 0.53
C GLY A 167 -10.95 2.58 1.91
N GLY A 168 -11.91 3.44 2.25
CA GLY A 168 -11.97 4.17 3.52
C GLY A 168 -12.88 3.54 4.57
N LEU A 169 -13.33 2.29 4.39
CA LEU A 169 -14.30 1.66 5.30
C LEU A 169 -13.70 0.53 6.15
N LYS A 170 -12.71 -0.20 5.63
CA LYS A 170 -12.07 -1.29 6.38
C LYS A 170 -11.11 -0.71 7.40
N VAL A 171 -11.20 -1.22 8.62
CA VAL A 171 -10.20 -1.07 9.66
C VAL A 171 -9.99 -2.45 10.25
N GLU A 172 -8.76 -2.95 10.20
CA GLU A 172 -8.43 -4.31 10.66
C GLU A 172 -7.09 -4.34 11.39
N GLY A 173 -7.04 -5.06 12.52
CA GLY A 173 -5.82 -5.30 13.30
C GLY A 173 -5.58 -4.32 14.44
N ASN A 174 -4.75 -4.73 15.41
CA ASN A 174 -4.44 -3.94 16.60
C ASN A 174 -3.53 -2.75 16.25
N LEU A 175 -3.53 -1.72 17.12
CA LEU A 175 -2.54 -0.67 17.06
C LEU A 175 -1.15 -1.24 17.32
N ALA A 176 -0.13 -0.64 16.71
CA ALA A 176 1.25 -0.95 17.05
C ALA A 176 1.56 -0.48 18.49
N GLU A 177 2.21 -1.33 19.28
CA GLU A 177 2.69 -1.01 20.62
C GLU A 177 4.08 -0.37 20.57
N ASP A 178 4.46 0.38 21.62
CA ASP A 178 5.72 1.14 21.65
C ASP A 178 6.96 0.29 21.38
N LYS A 179 6.99 -0.94 21.92
CA LYS A 179 8.08 -1.91 21.71
C LYS A 179 8.23 -2.34 20.24
N PHE A 180 7.14 -2.27 19.48
CA PHE A 180 7.07 -2.73 18.09
C PHE A 180 7.00 -1.59 17.08
N LEU A 181 7.13 -0.32 17.51
CA LEU A 181 7.26 0.79 16.59
C LEU A 181 8.57 0.67 15.80
N SER A 182 8.45 0.68 14.48
CA SER A 182 9.57 0.55 13.54
C SER A 182 9.19 1.14 12.18
N PHE A 183 10.09 1.10 11.19
CA PHE A 183 9.77 1.62 9.86
C PHE A 183 8.61 0.89 9.14
N VAL A 184 8.33 -0.37 9.50
CA VAL A 184 7.18 -1.14 8.99
C VAL A 184 5.95 -1.09 9.91
N SER A 185 6.00 -0.25 10.94
CA SER A 185 4.99 -0.13 12.01
C SER A 185 5.12 1.23 12.71
N GLN A 186 5.26 2.28 11.90
CA GLN A 186 5.81 3.56 12.37
C GLN A 186 4.88 4.34 13.31
N PHE A 187 3.58 4.04 13.27
CA PHE A 187 2.55 4.76 14.02
C PHE A 187 1.59 3.79 14.70
N LYS A 188 0.98 4.26 15.80
CA LYS A 188 -0.07 3.54 16.54
C LYS A 188 -1.40 3.59 15.79
N ILE A 189 -1.44 2.95 14.63
CA ILE A 189 -2.62 2.76 13.77
C ILE A 189 -2.87 1.27 13.53
N PRO A 190 -4.09 0.83 13.19
CA PRO A 190 -4.39 -0.55 12.79
C PRO A 190 -3.59 -1.01 11.56
N TYR A 191 -3.57 -2.31 11.28
CA TYR A 191 -2.84 -2.84 10.13
C TYR A 191 -3.46 -2.36 8.80
N ILE A 192 -4.78 -2.49 8.64
CA ILE A 192 -5.55 -1.71 7.66
C ILE A 192 -6.16 -0.54 8.40
N TYR A 193 -5.78 0.68 8.05
CA TYR A 193 -6.15 1.88 8.81
C TYR A 193 -7.26 2.71 8.15
N GLY A 194 -7.67 2.39 6.92
CA GLY A 194 -8.88 2.95 6.31
C GLY A 194 -8.87 4.48 6.11
N LEU A 195 -7.72 5.11 5.98
CA LEU A 195 -7.57 6.55 5.70
C LEU A 195 -6.85 6.76 4.37
N THR A 196 -7.06 7.90 3.71
CA THR A 196 -6.13 8.35 2.67
C THR A 196 -4.82 8.84 3.30
N CYS A 197 -3.76 9.04 2.51
CA CYS A 197 -2.50 9.58 3.03
C CYS A 197 -2.68 10.99 3.61
N GLY A 198 -3.55 11.83 3.03
CA GLY A 198 -3.91 13.14 3.56
C GLY A 198 -4.69 13.09 4.88
N GLU A 199 -5.70 12.22 4.99
CA GLU A 199 -6.43 12.00 6.24
C GLU A 199 -5.50 11.45 7.34
N LEU A 200 -4.60 10.52 6.99
CA LEU A 200 -3.58 9.99 7.90
C LEU A 200 -2.63 11.09 8.35
N ALA A 201 -2.11 11.92 7.46
CA ALA A 201 -1.25 13.05 7.82
C ALA A 201 -1.93 13.99 8.82
N LYS A 202 -3.21 14.29 8.63
CA LYS A 202 -3.99 15.09 9.60
C LYS A 202 -4.10 14.39 10.95
N LEU A 203 -4.39 13.09 10.98
CA LEU A 203 -4.45 12.32 12.22
C LEU A 203 -3.09 12.37 12.94
N LEU A 204 -1.99 12.08 12.24
CA LEU A 204 -0.65 12.06 12.82
C LEU A 204 -0.27 13.41 13.44
N ASN A 205 -0.61 14.51 12.75
CA ASN A 205 -0.28 15.86 13.15
C ASN A 205 -1.05 16.35 14.39
N ASN A 206 -2.22 15.78 14.67
CA ASN A 206 -3.13 16.25 15.73
C ASN A 206 -3.27 15.28 16.92
N GLU A 207 -2.86 14.02 16.79
CA GLU A 207 -2.98 12.98 17.84
C GLU A 207 -1.64 12.64 18.51
N ASN A 208 -0.69 13.59 18.56
CA ASN A 208 0.64 13.40 19.18
C ASN A 208 1.39 12.16 18.68
N MET A 209 1.16 11.75 17.43
CA MET A 209 1.85 10.58 16.83
C MET A 209 3.15 10.95 16.12
N LEU A 210 3.44 12.25 16.03
CA LEU A 210 4.71 12.81 15.57
C LEU A 210 5.44 13.43 16.77
N LYS A 211 6.77 13.45 16.76
CA LYS A 211 7.58 14.16 17.76
C LYS A 211 7.27 15.66 17.84
N LYS A 212 6.92 16.26 16.70
CA LYS A 212 6.55 17.68 16.57
C LYS A 212 5.53 17.83 15.45
N SER A 213 4.47 18.59 15.70
CA SER A 213 3.48 18.94 14.67
C SER A 213 4.10 19.83 13.59
N CYS A 214 3.85 19.53 12.32
CA CYS A 214 4.28 20.34 11.19
C CYS A 214 3.19 21.34 10.77
N LYS A 215 3.59 22.38 10.00
CA LYS A 215 2.68 23.27 9.29
C LYS A 215 2.10 22.52 8.09
N LEU A 216 1.07 21.73 8.34
CA LEU A 216 0.47 20.81 7.38
C LEU A 216 -0.61 21.50 6.54
N THR A 217 -0.53 21.34 5.23
CA THR A 217 -1.64 21.54 4.29
C THR A 217 -1.93 20.23 3.57
N VAL A 218 -3.19 19.86 3.42
CA VAL A 218 -3.60 18.74 2.57
C VAL A 218 -4.37 19.30 1.40
N VAL A 219 -4.02 18.91 0.17
CA VAL A 219 -4.78 19.19 -1.04
C VAL A 219 -5.74 18.01 -1.25
N PRO A 220 -7.02 18.12 -0.86
CA PRO A 220 -7.94 17.00 -0.94
C PRO A 220 -8.28 16.68 -2.39
N MET A 221 -8.57 15.41 -2.65
CA MET A 221 -9.13 14.97 -3.92
C MET A 221 -10.54 15.55 -4.15
N LYS A 222 -10.98 15.55 -5.41
CA LYS A 222 -12.39 15.75 -5.76
C LYS A 222 -12.98 14.45 -6.27
N GLY A 223 -14.16 14.07 -5.79
CA GLY A 223 -14.95 12.94 -6.30
C GLY A 223 -14.69 11.58 -5.62
N TRP A 224 -13.58 11.41 -4.89
CA TRP A 224 -13.34 10.18 -4.14
C TRP A 224 -14.36 10.02 -2.99
N LYS A 225 -14.82 8.78 -2.79
CA LYS A 225 -15.73 8.41 -1.70
C LYS A 225 -15.13 7.23 -0.95
N ARG A 226 -15.41 7.13 0.35
CA ARG A 226 -14.81 6.11 1.22
C ARG A 226 -15.15 4.68 0.78
N ASN A 227 -16.27 4.49 0.12
CA ASN A 227 -16.72 3.19 -0.38
C ASN A 227 -16.17 2.81 -1.77
N MET A 228 -15.34 3.65 -2.39
CA MET A 228 -14.75 3.35 -3.70
C MET A 228 -13.64 2.30 -3.59
N THR A 229 -13.66 1.33 -4.49
CA THR A 229 -12.44 0.60 -4.88
C THR A 229 -11.57 1.48 -5.79
N PHE A 230 -10.30 1.12 -5.95
CA PHE A 230 -9.42 1.88 -6.86
C PHE A 230 -9.95 1.91 -8.30
N ASP A 231 -10.45 0.79 -8.83
CA ASP A 231 -11.02 0.73 -10.18
C ASP A 231 -12.20 1.69 -10.38
N GLN A 232 -13.01 1.91 -9.33
CA GLN A 232 -14.14 2.84 -9.39
C GLN A 232 -13.72 4.31 -9.49
N THR A 233 -12.45 4.63 -9.20
CA THR A 233 -11.90 5.98 -9.39
C THR A 233 -11.69 6.31 -10.88
N GLY A 234 -11.50 5.29 -11.72
CA GLY A 234 -11.11 5.45 -13.13
C GLY A 234 -9.67 5.93 -13.34
N LEU A 235 -8.85 6.00 -12.30
CA LEU A 235 -7.44 6.36 -12.41
C LEU A 235 -6.62 5.16 -12.90
N PRO A 236 -5.54 5.40 -13.67
CA PRO A 236 -4.59 4.34 -14.01
C PRO A 236 -3.84 3.88 -12.76
N TRP A 237 -3.59 2.56 -12.65
CA TRP A 237 -2.72 2.01 -11.62
C TRP A 237 -1.27 1.98 -12.12
N VAL A 238 -0.42 2.82 -11.54
CA VAL A 238 1.04 2.65 -11.62
C VAL A 238 1.46 1.78 -10.46
N LEU A 239 2.18 0.69 -10.74
CA LEU A 239 2.61 -0.26 -9.71
C LEU A 239 3.33 0.46 -8.56
N THR A 240 2.83 0.28 -7.34
CA THR A 240 3.41 0.96 -6.17
C THR A 240 4.71 0.32 -5.73
N SER A 241 4.93 -0.95 -6.08
CA SER A 241 6.20 -1.68 -5.98
C SER A 241 6.18 -2.85 -6.96
N PRO A 242 7.33 -3.51 -7.24
CA PRO A 242 7.39 -4.61 -8.21
C PRO A 242 6.41 -5.76 -7.94
N HIS A 243 6.05 -5.99 -6.68
CA HIS A 243 5.12 -7.07 -6.29
C HIS A 243 3.68 -6.60 -6.08
N VAL A 244 3.38 -5.30 -6.26
CA VAL A 244 2.01 -4.75 -6.28
C VAL A 244 1.68 -4.22 -7.69
N PRO A 245 1.64 -5.10 -8.72
CA PRO A 245 1.50 -4.70 -10.11
C PRO A 245 0.10 -4.23 -10.48
N GLN A 246 -0.92 -4.57 -9.69
CA GLN A 246 -2.32 -4.24 -9.92
C GLN A 246 -2.93 -3.62 -8.67
N ALA A 247 -3.95 -2.77 -8.82
CA ALA A 247 -4.60 -2.14 -7.67
C ALA A 247 -5.19 -3.17 -6.70
N THR A 248 -5.74 -4.27 -7.22
CA THR A 248 -6.24 -5.38 -6.41
C THR A 248 -5.16 -6.09 -5.60
N SER A 249 -3.88 -6.01 -6.00
CA SER A 249 -2.77 -6.55 -5.23
C SER A 249 -2.67 -5.92 -3.84
N ALA A 250 -3.21 -4.72 -3.61
CA ALA A 250 -3.32 -4.14 -2.27
C ALA A 250 -4.18 -4.99 -1.32
N TYR A 251 -5.26 -5.62 -1.82
CA TYR A 251 -6.13 -6.48 -1.01
C TYR A 251 -5.41 -7.75 -0.59
N TYR A 252 -4.69 -8.31 -1.54
CA TYR A 252 -3.96 -9.55 -1.38
C TYR A 252 -2.71 -9.35 -0.51
N TYR A 253 -2.03 -8.20 -0.63
CA TYR A 253 -0.96 -7.79 0.28
C TYR A 253 -1.46 -7.80 1.72
N ALA A 254 -2.61 -7.17 1.98
CA ALA A 254 -3.18 -7.16 3.32
C ALA A 254 -3.50 -8.57 3.85
N ALA A 255 -3.91 -9.48 2.94
CA ALA A 255 -4.35 -10.82 3.27
C ALA A 255 -3.24 -11.85 3.50
N SER A 256 -2.03 -11.62 2.97
CA SER A 256 -0.93 -12.60 3.00
C SER A 256 0.44 -12.03 3.38
N GLY A 257 0.58 -10.70 3.40
CA GLY A 257 1.87 -10.03 3.55
C GLY A 257 2.55 -10.28 4.90
N ILE A 258 1.78 -10.42 5.99
CA ILE A 258 2.34 -10.69 7.32
C ILE A 258 3.03 -12.06 7.34
N LEU A 259 2.40 -13.08 6.76
CA LEU A 259 2.98 -14.42 6.61
C LEU A 259 4.19 -14.43 5.65
N GLY A 260 4.20 -13.53 4.67
CA GLY A 260 5.33 -13.33 3.75
C GLY A 260 6.66 -13.07 4.47
N GLU A 261 6.64 -12.38 5.62
CA GLU A 261 7.83 -12.08 6.42
C GLU A 261 8.54 -13.32 6.96
N PHE A 262 7.82 -14.45 7.12
CA PHE A 262 8.42 -15.69 7.57
C PHE A 262 9.21 -16.43 6.51
N SER A 263 8.94 -16.18 5.22
CA SER A 263 9.43 -17.05 4.13
C SER A 263 9.11 -18.55 4.34
N PHE A 264 8.10 -18.85 5.18
CA PHE A 264 7.72 -20.21 5.55
C PHE A 264 7.00 -20.95 4.42
N MET A 265 6.17 -20.21 3.68
CA MET A 265 5.49 -20.67 2.49
C MET A 265 5.53 -19.59 1.41
N SER A 266 5.40 -20.00 0.15
CA SER A 266 5.26 -19.04 -0.95
C SER A 266 3.89 -18.38 -0.84
N ILE A 267 3.88 -17.05 -0.83
CA ILE A 267 2.67 -16.23 -0.94
C ILE A 267 2.44 -15.74 -2.38
N GLY A 268 3.13 -16.33 -3.36
CA GLY A 268 3.06 -15.94 -4.76
C GLY A 268 4.08 -14.88 -5.18
N VAL A 269 4.76 -14.20 -4.24
CA VAL A 269 5.98 -13.45 -4.55
C VAL A 269 7.05 -14.44 -5.02
N GLY A 270 7.60 -14.23 -6.22
CA GLY A 270 8.37 -15.25 -6.93
C GLY A 270 7.62 -15.93 -8.07
N TYR A 271 6.31 -15.67 -8.20
CA TYR A 271 5.41 -16.21 -9.22
C TYR A 271 4.56 -15.08 -9.84
N THR A 272 3.64 -15.41 -10.76
CA THR A 272 2.81 -14.41 -11.48
C THR A 272 1.59 -13.91 -10.68
N LEU A 273 1.42 -14.37 -9.46
CA LEU A 273 0.25 -14.11 -8.61
C LEU A 273 0.68 -13.62 -7.21
N PRO A 274 1.46 -12.52 -7.11
CA PRO A 274 1.98 -12.05 -5.83
C PRO A 274 0.84 -11.76 -4.86
N PHE A 275 0.98 -12.29 -3.64
CA PHE A 275 0.06 -12.18 -2.51
C PHE A 275 -1.27 -12.94 -2.64
N GLN A 276 -1.55 -13.59 -3.78
CA GLN A 276 -2.88 -14.19 -4.08
C GLN A 276 -2.98 -15.69 -3.75
N LEU A 277 -1.93 -16.28 -3.19
CA LEU A 277 -1.85 -17.71 -2.94
C LEU A 277 -1.06 -18.02 -1.69
N PHE A 278 -1.17 -19.27 -1.23
CA PHE A 278 -0.35 -19.86 -0.19
C PHE A 278 0.05 -21.25 -0.66
N ALA A 279 1.35 -21.49 -0.84
CA ALA A 279 1.85 -22.74 -1.37
C ALA A 279 3.17 -23.18 -0.72
N LYS A 280 3.35 -24.49 -0.56
CA LYS A 280 4.54 -25.10 0.01
C LYS A 280 4.84 -26.43 -0.70
N ASP A 281 6.03 -26.95 -0.53
CA ASP A 281 6.39 -28.30 -0.98
C ASP A 281 5.71 -29.37 -0.12
N SER A 282 5.38 -30.49 -0.78
CA SER A 282 4.82 -31.69 -0.14
C SER A 282 3.57 -31.36 0.69
N ILE A 283 2.61 -30.68 0.07
CA ILE A 283 1.26 -30.46 0.62
C ILE A 283 0.19 -30.92 -0.37
N ASP A 284 -0.89 -31.53 0.13
CA ASP A 284 -2.09 -31.82 -0.64
C ASP A 284 -2.93 -30.53 -0.81
N ALA A 285 -2.92 -29.98 -2.02
CA ALA A 285 -3.68 -28.78 -2.39
C ALA A 285 -5.20 -28.96 -2.21
N SER A 286 -5.73 -30.14 -2.54
CA SER A 286 -7.15 -30.44 -2.46
C SER A 286 -7.60 -30.54 -1.01
N ALA A 287 -6.81 -31.20 -0.16
CA ALA A 287 -7.10 -31.27 1.28
C ALA A 287 -7.07 -29.89 1.94
N LEU A 288 -6.05 -29.07 1.66
CA LEU A 288 -5.95 -27.70 2.21
C LEU A 288 -7.11 -26.82 1.72
N SER A 289 -7.41 -26.86 0.41
CA SER A 289 -8.53 -26.10 -0.17
C SER A 289 -9.87 -26.50 0.47
N LYS A 290 -10.10 -27.80 0.67
CA LYS A 290 -11.32 -28.29 1.31
C LYS A 290 -11.42 -27.76 2.74
N ARG A 291 -10.37 -27.93 3.55
CA ARG A 291 -10.32 -27.47 4.95
C ARG A 291 -10.61 -25.98 5.09
N LEU A 292 -10.01 -25.15 4.24
CA LEU A 292 -10.23 -23.71 4.26
C LEU A 292 -11.64 -23.31 3.80
N ASN A 293 -12.21 -23.99 2.81
CA ASN A 293 -13.59 -23.75 2.40
C ASN A 293 -14.61 -24.23 3.45
N ASP A 294 -14.30 -25.29 4.21
CA ASP A 294 -15.14 -25.78 5.32
C ASP A 294 -15.25 -24.75 6.46
N LEU A 295 -14.30 -23.81 6.59
CA LEU A 295 -14.37 -22.69 7.54
C LEU A 295 -15.44 -21.65 7.17
N GLN A 296 -15.92 -21.64 5.92
CA GLN A 296 -16.95 -20.72 5.42
C GLN A 296 -16.63 -19.23 5.68
N LEU A 297 -15.36 -18.85 5.48
CA LEU A 297 -14.92 -17.47 5.69
C LEU A 297 -15.74 -16.50 4.82
N PRO A 298 -16.40 -15.47 5.40
CA PRO A 298 -17.29 -14.59 4.65
C PRO A 298 -16.58 -13.92 3.48
N GLY A 299 -17.11 -14.08 2.27
CA GLY A 299 -16.59 -13.41 1.07
C GLY A 299 -15.26 -13.94 0.54
N VAL A 300 -14.84 -15.16 0.95
CA VAL A 300 -13.58 -15.78 0.49
C VAL A 300 -13.85 -17.19 -0.01
N LEU A 301 -13.23 -17.55 -1.14
CA LEU A 301 -13.18 -18.93 -1.64
C LEU A 301 -11.74 -19.34 -1.92
N PHE A 302 -11.42 -20.61 -1.66
CA PHE A 302 -10.12 -21.20 -1.91
C PHE A 302 -10.21 -22.24 -3.03
N ARG A 303 -9.24 -22.21 -3.94
CA ARG A 303 -9.07 -23.19 -5.02
C ARG A 303 -7.70 -23.84 -4.91
N PRO A 304 -7.56 -25.15 -5.18
CA PRO A 304 -6.25 -25.79 -5.24
C PRO A 304 -5.41 -25.20 -6.38
N ILE A 305 -4.11 -25.07 -6.17
CA ILE A 305 -3.13 -24.62 -7.17
C ILE A 305 -1.83 -25.42 -7.08
N PHE A 306 -1.17 -25.60 -8.22
CA PHE A 306 0.14 -26.22 -8.37
C PHE A 306 1.02 -25.24 -9.16
N LEU A 307 2.21 -24.95 -8.66
CA LEU A 307 3.09 -23.94 -9.23
C LEU A 307 4.56 -24.30 -9.06
N LYS A 308 5.39 -23.60 -9.82
CA LYS A 308 6.85 -23.63 -9.71
C LYS A 308 7.36 -22.19 -9.71
N PRO A 309 7.68 -21.60 -8.55
CA PRO A 309 8.18 -20.22 -8.47
C PRO A 309 9.43 -19.99 -9.31
N PHE A 310 9.51 -18.83 -9.96
CA PHE A 310 10.63 -18.39 -10.79
C PHE A 310 11.81 -17.86 -9.95
N TYR A 311 11.51 -17.24 -8.80
CA TYR A 311 12.47 -16.70 -7.83
C TYR A 311 11.89 -16.73 -6.41
N ALA A 312 12.63 -16.25 -5.41
CA ALA A 312 12.22 -16.18 -4.00
C ALA A 312 11.85 -17.55 -3.40
N VAL A 313 10.87 -17.58 -2.48
CA VAL A 313 10.50 -18.78 -1.71
C VAL A 313 10.04 -19.89 -2.64
N GLY A 314 10.73 -21.03 -2.60
CA GLY A 314 10.40 -22.19 -3.41
C GLY A 314 10.92 -22.15 -4.85
N GLN A 315 11.84 -21.24 -5.17
CA GLN A 315 12.44 -21.13 -6.51
C GLN A 315 12.81 -22.50 -7.10
N GLY A 316 12.29 -22.78 -8.29
CA GLY A 316 12.60 -23.99 -9.05
C GLY A 316 12.04 -25.30 -8.47
N LYS A 317 11.26 -25.26 -7.38
CA LYS A 317 10.62 -26.44 -6.77
C LYS A 317 9.14 -26.51 -7.11
N ASN A 318 8.61 -27.73 -7.24
CA ASN A 318 7.18 -27.94 -7.41
C ASN A 318 6.47 -27.72 -6.07
N TYR A 319 5.63 -26.71 -6.01
CA TYR A 319 4.81 -26.35 -4.86
C TYR A 319 3.34 -26.59 -5.20
N SER A 320 2.57 -26.88 -4.17
CA SER A 320 1.12 -27.02 -4.23
C SER A 320 0.51 -26.21 -3.10
N GLY A 321 -0.78 -25.91 -3.16
CA GLY A 321 -1.49 -25.19 -2.11
C GLY A 321 -2.79 -24.58 -2.58
N VAL A 322 -3.08 -23.36 -2.15
CA VAL A 322 -4.34 -22.68 -2.47
C VAL A 322 -4.12 -21.31 -3.08
N GLN A 323 -4.90 -21.00 -4.11
CA GLN A 323 -5.18 -19.63 -4.52
C GLN A 323 -6.51 -19.21 -3.87
N PHE A 324 -6.62 -17.96 -3.43
CA PHE A 324 -7.86 -17.46 -2.82
C PHE A 324 -8.47 -16.33 -3.65
N TYR A 325 -9.81 -16.26 -3.62
CA TYR A 325 -10.63 -15.32 -4.35
C TYR A 325 -11.52 -14.57 -3.37
N LEU A 326 -11.59 -13.25 -3.52
CA LEU A 326 -12.51 -12.40 -2.77
C LEU A 326 -13.85 -12.35 -3.52
N THR A 327 -14.84 -13.13 -3.06
CA THR A 327 -16.18 -13.20 -3.66
C THR A 327 -17.10 -12.08 -3.15
N ASP A 328 -16.85 -11.58 -1.95
CA ASP A 328 -17.48 -10.37 -1.41
C ASP A 328 -16.46 -9.60 -0.58
N TYR A 329 -15.84 -8.61 -1.22
CA TYR A 329 -14.82 -7.77 -0.60
C TYR A 329 -15.30 -7.10 0.69
N LYS A 330 -16.57 -6.69 0.77
CA LYS A 330 -17.09 -5.97 1.93
C LYS A 330 -17.14 -6.86 3.17
N LYS A 331 -17.48 -8.14 2.97
CA LYS A 331 -17.57 -9.14 4.05
C LYS A 331 -16.23 -9.76 4.42
N ALA A 332 -15.30 -9.87 3.48
CA ALA A 332 -13.99 -10.47 3.72
C ALA A 332 -13.17 -9.71 4.76
N ARG A 333 -12.69 -10.40 5.80
CA ARG A 333 -11.67 -9.87 6.71
C ARG A 333 -10.31 -10.24 6.17
N LEU A 334 -9.67 -9.30 5.50
CA LEU A 334 -8.51 -9.58 4.66
C LEU A 334 -7.37 -10.13 5.50
N THR A 335 -7.00 -9.41 6.56
CA THR A 335 -5.83 -9.70 7.39
C THR A 335 -5.89 -11.07 8.07
N GLU A 336 -7.09 -11.60 8.30
CA GLU A 336 -7.32 -12.86 8.99
C GLU A 336 -7.08 -14.09 8.13
N ILE A 337 -7.11 -13.95 6.80
CA ILE A 337 -7.00 -15.07 5.84
C ILE A 337 -5.71 -15.87 6.06
N GLN A 338 -4.55 -15.21 6.14
CA GLN A 338 -3.28 -15.87 6.38
C GLN A 338 -3.23 -16.64 7.70
N PHE A 339 -3.89 -16.15 8.76
CA PHE A 339 -3.88 -16.83 10.05
C PHE A 339 -4.73 -18.10 10.02
N TYR A 340 -5.86 -18.10 9.31
CA TYR A 340 -6.62 -19.32 9.05
C TYR A 340 -5.85 -20.32 8.18
N VAL A 341 -5.07 -19.84 7.21
CA VAL A 341 -4.15 -20.70 6.44
C VAL A 341 -3.09 -21.31 7.36
N MET A 342 -2.49 -20.53 8.27
CA MET A 342 -1.52 -21.03 9.25
C MET A 342 -2.14 -22.09 10.18
N GLN A 343 -3.37 -21.88 10.64
CA GLN A 343 -4.12 -22.84 11.45
C GLN A 343 -4.33 -24.16 10.71
N GLU A 344 -4.91 -24.13 9.50
CA GLU A 344 -5.20 -25.37 8.76
C GLU A 344 -3.93 -26.08 8.31
N MET A 345 -2.86 -25.34 7.99
CA MET A 345 -1.53 -25.89 7.71
C MET A 345 -0.96 -26.62 8.93
N ALA A 346 -1.04 -26.02 10.13
CA ALA A 346 -0.59 -26.67 11.36
C ALA A 346 -1.42 -27.89 11.72
N SER A 347 -2.72 -27.88 11.45
CA SER A 347 -3.62 -29.02 11.68
C SER A 347 -3.35 -30.17 10.71
N LEU A 348 -3.15 -29.91 9.41
CA LEU A 348 -2.89 -30.93 8.41
C LEU A 348 -1.46 -31.48 8.48
N TYR A 349 -0.50 -30.65 8.89
CA TYR A 349 0.92 -30.99 8.95
C TYR A 349 1.53 -30.59 10.31
N PRO A 350 1.27 -31.32 11.40
CA PRO A 350 1.73 -30.95 12.75
C PRO A 350 3.26 -30.81 12.90
N GLY A 351 4.04 -31.47 12.03
CA GLY A 351 5.50 -31.35 11.96
C GLY A 351 6.02 -30.14 11.17
N LYS A 352 5.15 -29.37 10.51
CA LYS A 352 5.46 -28.17 9.71
C LYS A 352 4.77 -26.94 10.28
N LYS A 353 5.06 -26.57 11.53
CA LYS A 353 4.47 -25.38 12.17
C LYS A 353 5.12 -24.10 11.66
N CYS A 354 4.31 -23.06 11.46
CA CYS A 354 4.79 -21.73 11.05
C CYS A 354 5.59 -21.02 12.14
N PHE A 355 5.31 -21.32 13.42
CA PHE A 355 6.14 -20.88 14.54
C PHE A 355 6.97 -22.07 15.03
N GLY A 356 8.20 -22.15 14.53
CA GLY A 356 9.19 -23.14 14.94
C GLY A 356 10.61 -22.61 14.82
N SER A 357 11.59 -23.49 15.10
CA SER A 357 13.01 -23.15 15.06
C SER A 357 13.48 -22.59 13.71
N GLU A 358 12.88 -23.02 12.60
CA GLU A 358 13.21 -22.53 11.25
C GLU A 358 12.83 -21.05 11.04
N THR A 359 11.83 -20.56 11.77
CA THR A 359 11.26 -19.21 11.62
C THR A 359 11.62 -18.26 12.76
N GLU A 360 12.26 -18.75 13.82
CA GLU A 360 12.54 -17.99 15.05
C GLU A 360 13.30 -16.69 14.78
N LYS A 361 14.26 -16.71 13.85
CA LYS A 361 15.03 -15.52 13.44
C LYS A 361 14.17 -14.43 12.78
N ARG A 362 12.95 -14.74 12.37
CA ARG A 362 12.00 -13.82 11.71
C ARG A 362 10.90 -13.34 12.66
N TYR A 363 10.84 -13.84 13.90
CA TYR A 363 9.81 -13.46 14.87
C TYR A 363 9.77 -11.96 15.12
N ASP A 364 10.93 -11.32 15.30
CA ASP A 364 11.01 -9.88 15.52
C ASP A 364 10.38 -9.07 14.36
N MET A 365 10.61 -9.45 13.11
CA MET A 365 10.00 -8.77 11.96
C MET A 365 8.50 -9.03 11.89
N PHE A 366 8.07 -10.27 12.11
CA PHE A 366 6.65 -10.61 12.16
C PHE A 366 5.91 -9.83 13.24
N ASP A 367 6.48 -9.75 14.45
CA ASP A 367 5.89 -9.04 15.57
C ASP A 367 5.84 -7.53 15.28
N LYS A 368 6.87 -6.96 14.65
CA LYS A 368 6.86 -5.57 14.17
C LYS A 368 5.75 -5.31 13.16
N VAL A 369 5.61 -6.16 12.14
CA VAL A 369 4.55 -6.03 11.13
C VAL A 369 3.15 -6.18 11.77
N CYS A 370 2.97 -7.12 12.70
CA CYS A 370 1.76 -7.24 13.52
C CYS A 370 1.57 -6.07 14.49
N GLY A 371 2.64 -5.35 14.84
CA GLY A 371 2.64 -4.28 15.83
C GLY A 371 2.56 -4.78 17.28
N SER A 372 2.73 -6.09 17.49
CA SER A 372 2.66 -6.76 18.79
C SER A 372 3.23 -8.18 18.69
N ASP A 373 3.87 -8.68 19.75
CA ASP A 373 4.21 -10.10 19.88
C ASP A 373 3.02 -10.98 20.27
N GLN A 374 1.92 -10.38 20.73
CA GLN A 374 0.76 -11.12 21.22
C GLN A 374 0.13 -12.01 20.15
N ILE A 375 0.15 -11.59 18.89
CA ILE A 375 -0.40 -12.40 17.78
C ILE A 375 0.36 -13.72 17.63
N ARG A 376 1.70 -13.66 17.63
CA ARG A 376 2.53 -14.85 17.61
C ARG A 376 2.37 -15.67 18.89
N LEU A 377 2.38 -15.02 20.06
CA LEU A 377 2.34 -15.71 21.36
C LEU A 377 1.01 -16.44 21.57
N LEU A 378 -0.12 -15.81 21.27
CA LEU A 378 -1.47 -16.41 21.37
C LEU A 378 -1.63 -17.55 20.37
N MET A 379 -1.29 -17.33 19.10
CA MET A 379 -1.35 -18.39 18.09
C MET A 379 -0.42 -19.56 18.42
N SER A 380 0.75 -19.32 19.02
CA SER A 380 1.69 -20.40 19.35
C SER A 380 1.17 -21.38 20.41
N GLN A 381 0.11 -21.03 21.13
CA GLN A 381 -0.50 -21.90 22.15
C GLN A 381 -1.15 -23.13 21.49
N ASN A 382 -2.09 -22.92 20.57
CA ASN A 382 -2.85 -24.01 19.94
C ASN A 382 -2.88 -23.97 18.42
N MET A 383 -2.21 -23.00 17.79
CA MET A 383 -2.31 -22.67 16.36
C MET A 383 -3.75 -22.39 15.92
N LYS A 384 -4.56 -21.77 16.80
CA LYS A 384 -5.95 -21.41 16.51
C LYS A 384 -6.11 -19.90 16.39
N VAL A 385 -6.80 -19.50 15.32
CA VAL A 385 -7.13 -18.08 15.06
C VAL A 385 -7.95 -17.50 16.21
N ASP A 386 -8.87 -18.26 16.78
CA ASP A 386 -9.72 -17.82 17.89
C ASP A 386 -8.92 -17.31 19.11
N ASP A 387 -7.72 -17.86 19.35
CA ASP A 387 -6.87 -17.48 20.48
C ASP A 387 -6.37 -16.03 20.36
N MET A 388 -6.27 -15.48 19.14
CA MET A 388 -5.75 -14.14 18.89
C MET A 388 -6.80 -13.12 18.41
N LEU A 389 -8.00 -13.54 17.99
CA LEU A 389 -8.99 -12.63 17.38
C LEU A 389 -9.39 -11.48 18.30
N THR A 390 -9.59 -11.75 19.59
CA THR A 390 -9.91 -10.71 20.57
C THR A 390 -8.81 -9.66 20.63
N TYR A 391 -7.54 -10.06 20.58
CA TYR A 391 -6.41 -9.14 20.58
C TYR A 391 -6.30 -8.38 19.26
N TRP A 392 -6.38 -9.08 18.12
CA TRP A 392 -6.25 -8.49 16.79
C TRP A 392 -7.33 -7.43 16.54
N ARG A 393 -8.55 -7.63 17.03
CA ARG A 393 -9.68 -6.72 16.77
C ARG A 393 -9.88 -5.65 17.85
N LYS A 394 -9.11 -5.67 18.94
CA LYS A 394 -9.40 -4.89 20.17
C LYS A 394 -9.50 -3.38 19.95
N ASP A 395 -8.77 -2.84 18.96
CA ASP A 395 -8.64 -1.40 18.74
C ASP A 395 -9.49 -0.87 17.58
N GLU A 396 -10.12 -1.74 16.78
CA GLU A 396 -10.73 -1.35 15.50
C GLU A 396 -11.86 -0.32 15.68
N ALA A 397 -12.78 -0.56 16.61
CA ALA A 397 -13.92 0.32 16.84
C ALA A 397 -13.49 1.68 17.41
N ALA A 398 -12.55 1.68 18.35
CA ALA A 398 -12.01 2.90 18.94
C ALA A 398 -11.27 3.74 17.88
N PHE A 399 -10.47 3.09 17.04
CA PHE A 399 -9.77 3.76 15.95
C PHE A 399 -10.74 4.32 14.91
N GLN A 400 -11.74 3.55 14.47
CA GLN A 400 -12.78 4.04 13.56
C GLN A 400 -13.48 5.30 14.10
N GLN A 401 -13.74 5.37 15.40
CA GLN A 401 -14.33 6.54 16.02
C GLN A 401 -13.38 7.74 16.05
N LEU A 402 -12.09 7.50 16.32
CA LEU A 402 -11.04 8.52 16.26
C LEU A 402 -10.89 9.08 14.83
N SER A 403 -10.79 8.20 13.84
CA SER A 403 -10.51 8.55 12.45
C SER A 403 -11.57 9.47 11.84
N LYS A 404 -12.84 9.37 12.27
CA LYS A 404 -13.94 10.26 11.81
C LYS A 404 -13.64 11.75 11.98
N LYS A 405 -12.85 12.14 13.00
CA LYS A 405 -12.45 13.54 13.21
C LYS A 405 -11.61 14.09 12.06
N TYR A 406 -10.93 13.21 11.33
CA TYR A 406 -9.94 13.55 10.30
C TYR A 406 -10.42 13.27 8.88
N TYR A 407 -11.63 12.73 8.71
CA TYR A 407 -12.17 12.45 7.38
C TYR A 407 -12.29 13.71 6.52
N LEU A 408 -11.78 13.61 5.30
CA LEU A 408 -11.94 14.61 4.23
C LEU A 408 -13.05 14.20 3.26
N TYR A 409 -13.43 12.92 3.27
CA TYR A 409 -14.35 12.31 2.31
C TYR A 409 -15.49 11.58 3.01
N LYS A 410 -16.62 11.44 2.30
CA LYS A 410 -17.82 10.75 2.79
C LYS A 410 -17.89 9.30 2.35
#